data_AF-A0A444Y5C4-F1
#
_entry.id   AF-A0A444Y5C4-F1
#
_cell.length_a   1.000
_cell.length_b   1.000
_cell.length_c   1.000
_cell.angle_alpha   90.00
_cell.angle_beta   90.00
_cell.angle_gamma   90.00
#
_symmetry.space_group_name_H-M   'P 1'
#
loop_
_entity.id
_entity.type
_entity.pdbx_description
1 polymer ?
#
loop_
_entity_poly.entity_id
_entity_poly.type
_entity_poly.pdbx_seq_one_letter_code
_entity_poly.pdbx_strand_id
1 'polypeptide(L)'
;MEQYDISQEQAYEVINKEISNCWKDVNEAYLNSHDIPKHVLDSIVNLARISEFMYENFEDKYTNNELLKNYVATLFLDPIVI
;
A
#
# COMPACT_ATOMS: atom_id res chain seq x y z
N MET A 1 -11.93 -13.36 12.01
CA MET A 1 -13.08 -14.28 12.01
C MET A 1 -13.51 -14.58 13.44
N GLU A 2 -12.70 -15.28 14.23
CA GLU A 2 -13.04 -15.74 15.60
C GLU A 2 -13.61 -14.64 16.53
N GLN A 3 -13.03 -13.45 16.54
CA GLN A 3 -13.49 -12.35 17.40
C GLN A 3 -14.95 -11.94 17.16
N TYR A 4 -15.45 -12.09 15.93
CA TYR A 4 -16.79 -11.64 15.54
C TYR A 4 -17.69 -12.78 15.07
N ASP A 5 -17.19 -14.03 15.09
CA ASP A 5 -17.86 -15.23 14.55
C ASP A 5 -18.39 -15.03 13.11
N ILE A 6 -17.52 -14.53 12.23
CA ILE A 6 -17.85 -14.22 10.83
C ILE A 6 -17.05 -15.08 9.84
N SER A 7 -17.56 -15.21 8.61
CA SER A 7 -16.86 -15.91 7.52
C SER A 7 -15.58 -15.19 7.10
N GLN A 8 -14.73 -15.88 6.32
CA GLN A 8 -13.51 -15.30 5.80
C GLN A 8 -13.80 -14.13 4.84
N GLU A 9 -14.79 -14.28 3.98
CA GLU A 9 -15.23 -13.25 3.03
C GLU A 9 -15.71 -12.00 3.77
N GLN A 10 -16.54 -12.17 4.80
CA GLN A 10 -16.99 -11.07 5.66
C GLN A 10 -15.82 -10.40 6.38
N ALA A 11 -14.82 -11.17 6.83
CA ALA A 11 -13.62 -10.61 7.42
C ALA A 11 -12.84 -9.74 6.41
N TYR A 12 -12.72 -10.17 5.15
CA TYR A 12 -12.08 -9.37 4.11
C TYR A 12 -12.85 -8.08 3.82
N GLU A 13 -14.18 -8.10 3.77
CA GLU A 13 -15.00 -6.90 3.59
C GLU A 13 -14.77 -5.87 4.72
N VAL A 14 -14.73 -6.34 5.97
CA VAL A 14 -14.45 -5.49 7.14
C VAL A 14 -13.05 -4.91 7.07
N ILE A 15 -12.03 -5.73 6.79
CA ILE A 15 -10.63 -5.28 6.67
C ILE A 15 -10.48 -4.25 5.54
N ASN A 16 -11.08 -4.49 4.38
CA ASN A 16 -11.02 -3.55 3.25
C ASN A 16 -11.70 -2.20 3.59
N LYS A 17 -12.80 -2.23 4.34
CA LYS A 17 -13.44 -1.01 4.84
C LYS A 17 -12.55 -0.25 5.82
N GLU A 18 -11.88 -0.96 6.73
CA GLU A 18 -10.91 -0.36 7.66
C GLU A 18 -9.74 0.27 6.90
N ILE A 19 -9.14 -0.42 5.93
CA ILE A 19 -8.07 0.12 5.08
C ILE A 19 -8.53 1.40 4.37
N SER A 20 -9.75 1.41 3.81
CA SER A 20 -10.32 2.60 3.16
C SER A 20 -10.48 3.78 4.14
N ASN A 21 -10.86 3.52 5.38
CA ASN A 21 -10.96 4.55 6.42
C ASN A 21 -9.57 5.05 6.83
N CYS A 22 -8.60 4.15 7.06
CA CYS A 22 -7.22 4.52 7.37
C CYS A 22 -6.60 5.41 6.29
N TRP A 23 -6.92 5.18 5.00
CA TRP A 23 -6.49 6.09 3.93
C TRP A 23 -7.05 7.51 4.07
N LYS A 24 -8.31 7.66 4.51
CA LYS A 24 -8.90 8.98 4.77
C LYS A 24 -8.16 9.68 5.91
N ASP A 25 -7.88 8.94 6.99
CA ASP A 25 -7.15 9.46 8.15
C ASP A 25 -5.72 9.90 7.77
N VAL A 26 -5.01 9.08 6.97
CA VAL A 26 -3.68 9.41 6.44
C VAL A 26 -3.72 10.68 5.58
N ASN A 27 -4.72 10.81 4.70
CA ASN A 27 -4.87 11.99 3.84
C ASN A 27 -5.19 13.26 4.65
N GLU A 28 -6.08 13.16 5.63
CA GLU A 28 -6.38 14.28 6.53
C GLU A 28 -5.15 14.70 7.35
N ALA A 29 -4.44 13.73 7.93
CA ALA A 29 -3.22 13.99 8.69
C ALA A 29 -2.13 14.64 7.81
N TYR A 30 -1.95 14.15 6.58
CA TYR A 30 -1.00 14.71 5.62
C TYR A 30 -1.30 16.18 5.31
N LEU A 31 -2.57 16.51 5.06
CA LEU A 31 -3.00 17.89 4.77
C LEU A 31 -2.86 18.84 5.95
N ASN A 32 -2.96 18.32 7.18
CA ASN A 32 -2.89 19.12 8.41
C ASN A 32 -1.46 19.25 8.98
N SER A 33 -0.49 18.50 8.46
CA SER A 33 0.89 18.43 8.99
C SER A 33 1.82 19.50 8.39
N HIS A 34 1.51 20.77 8.63
CA HIS A 34 2.25 21.91 8.04
C HIS A 34 3.67 22.10 8.60
N ASP A 35 3.91 21.66 9.83
CA ASP A 35 5.20 21.81 10.52
C ASP A 35 6.21 20.69 10.18
N ILE A 36 5.77 19.67 9.44
CA ILE A 36 6.60 18.53 9.07
C ILE A 36 7.11 18.72 7.64
N PRO A 37 8.42 18.53 7.38
CA PRO A 37 8.93 18.58 6.01
C PRO A 37 8.22 17.59 5.09
N LYS A 38 7.78 18.07 3.93
CA LYS A 38 6.99 17.28 2.97
C LYS A 38 7.60 15.93 2.60
N HIS A 39 8.93 15.86 2.43
CA HIS A 39 9.62 14.62 2.10
C HIS A 39 9.48 13.53 3.18
N VAL A 40 9.33 13.91 4.45
CA VAL A 40 9.08 12.97 5.55
C VAL A 40 7.65 12.44 5.45
N LEU A 41 6.67 13.33 5.21
CA LEU A 41 5.28 12.93 4.99
C LEU A 41 5.13 12.02 3.76
N ASP A 42 5.79 12.38 2.66
CA ASP A 42 5.80 11.57 1.43
C ASP A 42 6.39 10.18 1.67
N SER A 43 7.43 10.07 2.51
CA SER A 43 8.03 8.78 2.85
C SER A 43 7.05 7.87 3.60
N ILE A 44 6.25 8.43 4.52
CA ILE A 44 5.22 7.68 5.26
C ILE A 44 4.09 7.25 4.33
N VAL A 45 3.58 8.15 3.49
CA VAL A 45 2.53 7.82 2.53
C VAL A 45 3.02 6.80 1.51
N ASN A 46 4.26 6.92 1.04
CA ASN A 46 4.85 5.94 0.12
C ASN A 46 5.06 4.57 0.77
N LEU A 47 5.25 4.49 2.10
CA LEU A 47 5.26 3.22 2.82
C LEU A 47 3.88 2.53 2.77
N ALA A 48 2.79 3.28 2.93
CA ALA A 48 1.44 2.72 2.74
C ALA A 48 1.20 2.28 1.29
N ARG A 49 1.60 3.10 0.31
CA ARG A 49 1.47 2.78 -1.12
C ARG A 49 2.24 1.53 -1.52
N ILE A 50 3.48 1.36 -1.01
CA ILE A 50 4.26 0.17 -1.36
C ILE A 50 3.61 -1.09 -0.78
N SER A 51 3.02 -1.03 0.42
CA SER A 51 2.25 -2.18 0.95
C SER A 51 1.10 -2.58 0.02
N GLU A 52 0.31 -1.62 -0.48
CA GLU A 52 -0.76 -1.95 -1.45
C GLU A 52 -0.21 -2.56 -2.74
N PHE A 53 0.84 -1.96 -3.30
CA PHE A 53 1.46 -2.46 -4.53
C PHE A 53 2.05 -3.86 -4.36
N MET A 54 2.65 -4.15 -3.21
CA MET A 54 3.32 -5.42 -2.93
C MET A 54 2.34 -6.56 -2.68
N TYR A 55 1.13 -6.24 -2.20
CA TYR A 55 0.10 -7.22 -1.83
C TYR A 55 -1.17 -7.16 -2.69
N GLU A 56 -1.15 -6.40 -3.79
CA GLU A 56 -2.27 -6.35 -4.72
C GLU A 56 -2.56 -7.74 -5.32
N ASN A 57 -3.83 -7.95 -5.70
CA ASN A 57 -4.31 -9.21 -6.28
C ASN A 57 -4.12 -10.45 -5.38
N PHE A 58 -4.01 -10.25 -4.07
CA PHE A 58 -3.80 -11.32 -3.08
C PHE A 58 -2.48 -12.09 -3.27
N GLU A 59 -1.46 -11.43 -3.82
CA GLU A 59 -0.13 -12.00 -4.03
C GLU A 59 0.88 -11.48 -2.99
N ASP A 60 1.85 -12.29 -2.59
CA ASP A 60 2.99 -11.82 -1.78
C ASP A 60 4.20 -11.60 -2.68
N LYS A 61 4.27 -10.43 -3.32
CA LYS A 61 5.37 -10.08 -4.21
C LYS A 61 6.71 -9.90 -3.49
N TYR A 62 6.70 -9.69 -2.17
CA TYR A 62 7.92 -9.50 -1.39
C TYR A 62 8.67 -10.83 -1.25
N THR A 63 7.95 -11.87 -0.86
CA THR A 63 8.51 -13.22 -0.74
C THR A 63 8.68 -13.86 -2.13
N ASN A 64 7.72 -13.66 -3.04
CA ASN A 64 7.76 -14.16 -4.41
C ASN A 64 8.32 -13.10 -5.39
N ASN A 65 9.63 -12.89 -5.34
CA ASN A 65 10.31 -11.81 -6.05
C ASN A 65 10.20 -11.85 -7.60
N GLU A 66 9.87 -13.00 -8.20
CA GLU A 66 9.65 -13.11 -9.65
C GLU A 66 8.49 -12.19 -10.10
N LEU A 67 7.52 -11.92 -9.23
CA LEU A 67 6.42 -11.00 -9.49
C LEU A 67 6.85 -9.52 -9.56
N LEU A 68 8.03 -9.18 -9.01
CA LEU A 68 8.57 -7.81 -9.03
C LEU A 68 9.57 -7.56 -10.15
N LYS A 69 10.11 -8.62 -10.75
CA LYS A 69 11.25 -8.55 -11.65
C LYS A 69 11.05 -7.55 -12.80
N ASN A 70 9.87 -7.56 -13.42
CA ASN A 70 9.55 -6.66 -14.51
C ASN A 70 9.48 -5.20 -14.05
N TYR A 71 8.89 -4.93 -12.88
CA TYR A 71 8.84 -3.57 -12.33
C TYR A 71 10.24 -3.04 -12.01
N VAL A 72 11.10 -3.87 -11.42
CA VAL A 72 12.49 -3.50 -11.12
C VAL A 72 13.26 -3.23 -12.40
N ALA A 73 13.10 -4.08 -13.42
CA ALA A 73 13.73 -3.87 -14.72
C ALA A 73 13.28 -2.54 -15.35
N THR A 74 11.97 -2.28 -15.43
CA THR A 74 11.43 -1.05 -16.02
C THR A 74 11.83 0.21 -15.26
N LEU A 75 11.98 0.15 -13.93
CA LEU A 75 12.33 1.32 -13.12
C LEU A 75 13.84 1.61 -13.08
N PHE A 76 14.69 0.57 -13.13
CA PHE A 76 16.11 0.71 -12.82
C PHE A 76 17.07 0.21 -13.91
N LEU A 77 16.60 -0.57 -14.88
CA LEU A 77 17.45 -1.17 -15.92
C LEU A 77 17.09 -0.67 -17.32
N ASP A 78 15.80 -0.60 -17.64
CA ASP A 78 15.32 -0.29 -18.98
C ASP A 78 15.22 1.24 -19.16
N PRO A 79 15.97 1.83 -20.11
CA PRO A 79 15.86 3.25 -20.37
C PRO A 79 14.53 3.58 -21.06
N ILE A 80 13.95 4.72 -20.73
CA ILE A 80 12.82 5.27 -21.47
C ILE A 80 13.37 5.76 -22.82
N VAL A 81 12.92 5.14 -23.91
CA VAL A 81 13.25 5.58 -25.27
C VAL A 81 12.41 6.82 -25.60
N ILE A 82 13.09 7.91 -25.98
CA ILE A 82 12.50 9.21 -26.33
C ILE A 82 12.58 9.41 -27.84
#